data_AF-A0A3M1BHV4-F1
#
_entry.id   AF-A0A3M1BHV4-F1
#
_cell.length_a   1.000
_cell.length_b   1.000
_cell.length_c   1.000
_cell.angle_alpha   90.00
_cell.angle_beta   90.00
_cell.angle_gamma   90.00
#
_symmetry.space_group_name_H-M   'P 1'
#
loop_
_entity.id
_entity.type
_entity.pdbx_description
1 polymer ?
#
loop_
_entity_poly.entity_id
_entity_poly.type
_entity_poly.pdbx_seq_one_letter_code
_entity_poly.pdbx_strand_id
1 'polypeptide(L)'
;ATANVFADSLLVTEIFATICEGEAYFFQGEKYTVTGVYTDTVLAQSGCDSILILDLEVLPTFFTPLFVEVCEGDAYFFGGQWLTQAGAYTDTLTASNGCDSVLSLTLRTIQGVEVQLHDQLCTGDTILFGSQLITGAGVYVDSLTAANGCDSIITLLVEEYPKAFTTLDASICQGEYYQFGTQILVQPGIYHDTLQTVDGCDSIITLTLEVLPVPTTGLKATICEGGFYPFGNEILTQAGFYTDTLTAANGCDSIVTLELLVQPFLTEQLSVAICEGDSYDFNGQLLMQAGQYTDTLTAHSGCDSIVFLNLEVLPPVSTALKVTICEGGFYPFGNEILTQAGFYSDTLT
;
A
#
# COMPACT_ATOMS: atom_id res chain seq x y z
N ALA A 1 112.30 -34.74 -91.70
CA ALA A 1 111.42 -33.90 -90.87
C ALA A 1 110.89 -34.76 -89.75
N THR A 2 111.12 -34.37 -88.51
CA THR A 2 110.42 -34.94 -87.35
C THR A 2 110.33 -33.85 -86.30
N ALA A 3 109.13 -33.30 -86.13
CA ALA A 3 108.76 -32.53 -84.96
C ALA A 3 107.93 -33.47 -84.09
N ASN A 4 108.40 -33.73 -82.86
CA ASN A 4 107.57 -34.38 -81.85
C ASN A 4 106.74 -33.30 -81.18
N VAL A 5 105.43 -33.36 -81.38
CA VAL A 5 104.46 -32.55 -80.65
C VAL A 5 104.03 -33.36 -79.44
N PHE A 6 104.25 -32.83 -78.24
CA PHE A 6 103.61 -33.34 -77.03
C PHE A 6 102.26 -32.64 -76.90
N ALA A 7 101.19 -33.41 -76.75
CA ALA A 7 99.89 -32.89 -76.37
C ALA A 7 99.94 -32.54 -74.88
N ASP A 8 99.85 -31.24 -74.58
CA ASP A 8 99.62 -30.77 -73.23
C ASP A 8 98.12 -30.93 -72.92
N SER A 9 97.80 -31.64 -71.85
CA SER A 9 96.42 -32.01 -71.52
C SER A 9 95.78 -30.94 -70.67
N LEU A 10 94.62 -30.43 -71.11
CA LEU A 10 93.80 -29.48 -70.39
C LEU A 10 93.47 -30.00 -68.97
N LEU A 11 93.83 -29.24 -67.94
CA LEU A 11 93.49 -29.57 -66.56
C LEU A 11 92.15 -28.94 -66.21
N VAL A 12 91.18 -29.77 -65.84
CA VAL A 12 89.86 -29.34 -65.35
C VAL A 12 89.77 -29.61 -63.86
N THR A 13 89.44 -28.58 -63.07
CA THR A 13 89.20 -28.73 -61.63
C THR A 13 87.76 -28.36 -61.32
N GLU A 14 87.04 -29.25 -60.67
CA GLU A 14 85.67 -29.02 -60.21
C GLU A 14 85.66 -28.66 -58.72
N ILE A 15 84.91 -27.62 -58.38
CA ILE A 15 84.69 -27.12 -57.03
C ILE A 15 83.20 -27.16 -56.77
N PHE A 16 82.80 -27.84 -55.70
CA PHE A 16 81.42 -27.83 -55.22
C PHE A 16 81.32 -26.89 -54.03
N ALA A 17 80.39 -25.94 -54.09
CA ALA A 17 80.10 -25.04 -52.99
C ALA A 17 78.60 -24.93 -52.76
N THR A 18 78.23 -24.78 -51.50
CA THR A 18 76.85 -24.53 -51.08
C THR A 18 76.83 -23.28 -50.21
N ILE A 19 75.91 -22.37 -50.49
CA ILE A 19 75.67 -21.14 -49.70
C ILE A 19 74.19 -20.99 -49.39
N CYS A 20 73.83 -20.14 -48.42
CA CYS A 20 72.43 -19.83 -48.14
C CYS A 20 71.92 -18.66 -48.99
N GLU A 21 70.62 -18.62 -49.23
CA GLU A 21 69.95 -17.52 -49.91
C GLU A 21 70.25 -16.18 -49.22
N GLY A 22 70.79 -15.22 -49.97
CA GLY A 22 71.24 -13.92 -49.45
C GLY A 22 72.75 -13.83 -49.19
N GLU A 23 73.46 -14.95 -49.12
CA GLU A 23 74.93 -14.99 -49.06
C GLU A 23 75.55 -14.90 -50.46
N ALA A 24 76.88 -14.82 -50.50
CA ALA A 24 77.62 -14.76 -51.75
C ALA A 24 78.86 -15.64 -51.72
N TYR A 25 79.05 -16.40 -52.79
CA TYR A 25 80.28 -17.14 -53.05
C TYR A 25 81.15 -16.33 -54.00
N PHE A 26 82.41 -16.10 -53.62
CA PHE A 26 83.37 -15.42 -54.49
C PHE A 26 84.25 -16.45 -55.19
N PHE A 27 84.12 -16.53 -56.50
CA PHE A 27 84.90 -17.43 -57.34
C PHE A 27 85.72 -16.59 -58.30
N GLN A 28 87.05 -16.65 -58.14
CA GLN A 28 88.01 -15.92 -58.96
C GLN A 28 87.82 -14.39 -58.95
N GLY A 29 87.27 -13.86 -57.84
CA GLY A 29 86.99 -12.44 -57.66
C GLY A 29 85.58 -12.01 -58.08
N GLU A 30 84.85 -12.86 -58.81
CA GLU A 30 83.46 -12.61 -59.21
C GLU A 30 82.49 -13.12 -58.14
N LYS A 31 81.40 -12.35 -57.93
CA LYS A 31 80.40 -12.61 -56.90
C LYS A 31 79.23 -13.41 -57.47
N TYR A 32 78.96 -14.57 -56.89
CA TYR A 32 77.83 -15.42 -57.26
C TYR A 32 76.85 -15.57 -56.09
N THR A 33 75.56 -15.43 -56.39
CA THR A 33 74.46 -15.49 -55.40
C THR A 33 73.28 -16.33 -55.88
N VAL A 34 73.45 -17.08 -56.97
CA VAL A 34 72.38 -17.89 -57.60
C VAL A 34 72.94 -19.28 -57.87
N THR A 35 72.09 -20.31 -57.76
CA THR A 35 72.47 -21.69 -58.08
C THR A 35 72.86 -21.81 -59.55
N GLY A 36 73.98 -22.47 -59.83
CA GLY A 36 74.43 -22.71 -61.19
C GLY A 36 75.86 -23.23 -61.29
N VAL A 37 76.22 -23.64 -62.51
CA VAL A 37 77.57 -24.07 -62.86
C VAL A 37 78.29 -22.93 -63.57
N TYR A 38 79.39 -22.48 -63.00
CA TYR A 38 80.20 -21.36 -63.48
C TYR A 38 81.59 -21.86 -63.89
N THR A 39 82.08 -21.44 -65.04
CA THR A 39 83.39 -21.87 -65.55
C THR A 39 84.31 -20.68 -65.73
N ASP A 40 85.53 -20.77 -65.23
CA ASP A 40 86.60 -19.80 -65.46
C ASP A 40 87.83 -20.50 -66.05
N THR A 41 88.54 -19.80 -66.94
CA THR A 41 89.75 -20.31 -67.61
C THR A 41 90.95 -19.54 -67.10
N VAL A 42 91.85 -20.23 -66.38
CA VAL A 42 93.10 -19.67 -65.87
C VAL A 42 94.20 -19.90 -66.89
N LEU A 43 94.73 -18.82 -67.45
CA LEU A 43 95.79 -18.85 -68.46
C LEU A 43 97.13 -19.29 -67.87
N ALA A 44 97.75 -20.32 -68.45
CA ALA A 44 99.08 -20.77 -68.06
C ALA A 44 100.15 -20.01 -68.86
N GLN A 45 101.20 -19.51 -68.20
CA GLN A 45 102.20 -18.64 -68.84
C GLN A 45 103.05 -19.36 -69.91
N SER A 46 103.00 -20.70 -70.03
CA SER A 46 103.72 -21.49 -71.05
C SER A 46 103.13 -22.89 -71.33
N GLY A 47 101.82 -23.09 -71.21
CA GLY A 47 101.15 -24.39 -71.41
C GLY A 47 99.66 -24.25 -71.72
N CYS A 48 98.93 -25.36 -71.78
CA CYS A 48 97.47 -25.34 -71.92
C CYS A 48 96.79 -24.68 -70.71
N ASP A 49 95.77 -23.85 -70.97
CA ASP A 49 94.97 -23.20 -69.93
C ASP A 49 94.28 -24.23 -69.02
N SER A 50 94.03 -23.87 -67.77
CA SER A 50 93.25 -24.71 -66.84
C SER A 50 91.82 -24.20 -66.77
N ILE A 51 90.84 -25.11 -66.78
CA ILE A 51 89.43 -24.75 -66.56
C ILE A 51 89.07 -25.05 -65.11
N LEU A 52 88.58 -24.04 -64.40
CA LEU A 52 87.94 -24.19 -63.09
C LEU A 52 86.43 -24.17 -63.30
N ILE A 53 85.74 -25.16 -62.75
CA ILE A 53 84.29 -25.27 -62.78
C ILE A 53 83.79 -25.20 -61.34
N LEU A 54 82.98 -24.20 -61.03
CA LEU A 54 82.23 -24.09 -59.78
C LEU A 54 80.82 -24.61 -60.03
N ASP A 55 80.39 -25.63 -59.28
CA ASP A 55 78.98 -25.98 -59.11
C ASP A 55 78.51 -25.38 -57.78
N LEU A 56 77.69 -24.32 -57.87
CA LEU A 56 77.18 -23.58 -56.72
C LEU A 56 75.71 -23.94 -56.49
N GLU A 57 75.39 -24.44 -55.30
CA GLU A 57 74.02 -24.62 -54.83
C GLU A 57 73.66 -23.54 -53.80
N VAL A 58 72.59 -22.78 -54.06
CA VAL A 58 72.03 -21.80 -53.13
C VAL A 58 70.78 -22.39 -52.49
N LEU A 59 70.83 -22.62 -51.18
CA LEU A 59 69.72 -23.20 -50.42
C LEU A 59 68.76 -22.09 -49.92
N PRO A 60 67.43 -22.29 -50.02
CA PRO A 60 66.46 -21.29 -49.59
C PRO A 60 66.45 -21.11 -48.06
N THR A 61 66.13 -19.90 -47.60
CA THR A 61 65.84 -19.64 -46.18
C THR A 61 64.33 -19.48 -46.00
N PHE A 62 63.74 -20.14 -44.99
CA PHE A 62 62.30 -20.07 -44.75
C PHE A 62 61.97 -19.09 -43.63
N PHE A 63 61.03 -18.17 -43.92
CA PHE A 63 60.46 -17.25 -42.95
C PHE A 63 58.98 -17.55 -42.77
N THR A 64 58.56 -17.89 -41.55
CA THR A 64 57.14 -18.19 -41.26
C THR A 64 56.60 -17.23 -40.20
N PRO A 65 55.65 -16.34 -40.58
CA PRO A 65 55.00 -15.46 -39.61
C PRO A 65 53.88 -16.20 -38.87
N LEU A 66 53.84 -16.02 -37.56
CA LEU A 66 52.81 -16.51 -36.66
C LEU A 66 52.20 -15.32 -35.91
N PHE A 67 50.87 -15.31 -35.80
CA PHE A 67 50.13 -14.31 -35.04
C PHE A 67 49.39 -15.01 -33.91
N VAL A 68 49.64 -14.58 -32.68
CA VAL A 68 48.99 -15.13 -31.47
C VAL A 68 48.48 -14.00 -30.61
N GLU A 69 47.29 -14.18 -30.07
CA GLU A 69 46.70 -13.29 -29.08
C GLU A 69 46.53 -14.08 -27.77
N VAL A 70 46.93 -13.48 -26.65
CA VAL A 70 46.79 -14.03 -25.30
C VAL A 70 46.16 -12.99 -24.38
N CYS A 71 45.54 -13.42 -23.29
CA CYS A 71 45.00 -12.49 -22.31
C CYS A 71 46.12 -11.86 -21.47
N GLU A 72 45.85 -10.69 -20.89
CA GLU A 72 46.80 -10.09 -19.97
C GLU A 72 47.06 -11.03 -18.77
N GLY A 73 48.33 -11.27 -18.48
CA GLY A 73 48.76 -12.18 -17.41
C GLY A 73 49.00 -13.62 -17.87
N ASP A 74 48.51 -14.01 -19.05
CA ASP A 74 48.79 -15.31 -19.64
C ASP A 74 50.18 -15.35 -20.29
N ALA A 75 50.72 -16.57 -20.40
CA ALA A 75 52.03 -16.80 -20.98
C ALA A 75 51.92 -17.67 -22.24
N TYR A 76 52.59 -17.25 -23.31
CA TYR A 76 52.75 -18.04 -24.53
C TYR A 76 54.16 -18.62 -24.61
N PHE A 77 54.29 -19.92 -24.86
CA PHE A 77 55.60 -20.56 -25.00
C PHE A 77 56.10 -20.48 -26.44
N PHE A 78 57.24 -19.83 -26.66
CA PHE A 78 57.86 -19.68 -27.98
C PHE A 78 59.39 -19.68 -27.85
N GLY A 79 60.07 -20.44 -28.73
CA GLY A 79 61.54 -20.48 -28.76
C GLY A 79 62.23 -20.86 -27.44
N GLY A 80 61.61 -21.75 -26.65
CA GLY A 80 62.16 -22.18 -25.36
C GLY A 80 61.88 -21.22 -24.19
N GLN A 81 61.15 -20.12 -24.41
CA GLN A 81 60.84 -19.12 -23.39
C GLN A 81 59.33 -18.91 -23.22
N TRP A 82 58.92 -18.54 -22.01
CA TRP A 82 57.56 -18.10 -21.72
C TRP A 82 57.46 -16.59 -21.90
N LEU A 83 56.57 -16.15 -22.78
CA LEU A 83 56.37 -14.76 -23.16
C LEU A 83 55.07 -14.25 -22.55
N THR A 84 55.13 -13.14 -21.80
CA THR A 84 53.97 -12.51 -21.14
C THR A 84 53.72 -11.08 -21.63
N GLN A 85 54.55 -10.57 -22.53
CA GLN A 85 54.46 -9.20 -23.05
C GLN A 85 54.15 -9.23 -24.55
N ALA A 86 53.31 -8.31 -25.01
CA ALA A 86 53.08 -8.12 -26.43
C ALA A 86 54.37 -7.67 -27.13
N GLY A 87 54.62 -8.20 -28.32
CA GLY A 87 55.85 -7.91 -29.05
C GLY A 87 56.07 -8.80 -30.26
N ALA A 88 57.12 -8.50 -31.01
CA ALA A 88 57.61 -9.35 -32.08
C ALA A 88 58.82 -10.15 -31.58
N TYR A 89 58.75 -11.47 -31.74
CA TYR A 89 59.77 -12.43 -31.32
C TYR A 89 60.21 -13.26 -32.51
N THR A 90 61.47 -13.66 -32.53
CA THR A 90 62.00 -14.55 -33.58
C THR A 90 62.75 -15.71 -32.95
N ASP A 91 62.58 -16.90 -33.52
CA ASP A 91 63.33 -18.09 -33.16
C ASP A 91 63.96 -18.69 -34.41
N THR A 92 65.23 -19.05 -34.32
CA THR A 92 66.00 -19.55 -35.45
C THR A 92 66.18 -21.05 -35.29
N LEU A 93 65.59 -21.82 -36.18
CA LEU A 93 65.68 -23.28 -36.21
C LEU A 93 66.88 -23.69 -37.08
N THR A 94 67.85 -24.35 -36.45
CA THR A 94 69.04 -24.82 -37.15
C THR A 94 68.71 -25.95 -38.10
N ALA A 95 68.98 -25.76 -39.39
CA ALA A 95 68.78 -26.79 -40.39
C ALA A 95 70.05 -27.64 -40.54
N SER A 96 69.91 -28.95 -40.78
CA SER A 96 71.07 -29.87 -40.88
C SER A 96 72.03 -29.55 -42.03
N ASN A 97 71.60 -28.71 -42.97
CA ASN A 97 72.36 -28.20 -44.13
C ASN A 97 72.93 -26.79 -43.92
N GLY A 98 72.81 -26.20 -42.72
CA GLY A 98 73.43 -24.91 -42.36
C GLY A 98 72.64 -23.65 -42.78
N CYS A 99 71.53 -23.80 -43.51
CA CYS A 99 70.65 -22.69 -43.86
C CYS A 99 69.44 -22.68 -42.93
N ASP A 100 69.62 -21.98 -41.81
CA ASP A 100 68.65 -21.92 -40.74
C ASP A 100 67.33 -21.27 -41.20
N SER A 101 66.23 -21.71 -40.59
CA SER A 101 64.89 -21.14 -40.81
C SER A 101 64.53 -20.21 -39.66
N VAL A 102 63.79 -19.13 -39.93
CA VAL A 102 63.37 -18.17 -38.90
C VAL A 102 61.85 -18.23 -38.72
N LEU A 103 61.43 -18.58 -37.51
CA LEU A 103 60.05 -18.37 -37.05
C LEU A 103 59.93 -16.94 -36.55
N SER A 104 58.87 -16.23 -36.95
CA SER A 104 58.57 -14.89 -36.42
C SER A 104 57.18 -14.88 -35.80
N LEU A 105 57.12 -14.65 -34.49
CA LEU A 105 55.88 -14.51 -33.73
C LEU A 105 55.58 -13.03 -33.52
N THR A 106 54.36 -12.60 -33.84
CA THR A 106 53.76 -11.39 -33.29
C THR A 106 52.78 -11.78 -32.20
N LEU A 107 53.12 -11.48 -30.95
CA LEU A 107 52.29 -11.71 -29.78
C LEU A 107 51.54 -10.42 -29.41
N ARG A 108 50.22 -10.51 -29.27
CA ARG A 108 49.38 -9.42 -28.75
C ARG A 108 48.73 -9.83 -27.44
N THR A 109 48.63 -8.87 -26.53
CA THR A 109 47.90 -9.04 -25.27
C THR A 109 46.53 -8.38 -25.36
N ILE A 110 45.49 -9.10 -24.96
CA ILE A 110 44.11 -8.62 -24.90
C ILE A 110 43.74 -8.39 -23.44
N GLN A 111 43.22 -7.21 -23.14
CA GLN A 111 42.70 -6.85 -21.83
C GLN A 111 41.28 -7.38 -21.67
N GLY A 112 40.95 -7.89 -20.49
CA GLY A 112 39.55 -8.11 -20.09
C GLY A 112 38.81 -6.77 -20.04
N VAL A 113 37.49 -6.79 -20.28
CA VAL A 113 36.66 -5.59 -20.13
C VAL A 113 36.07 -5.57 -18.72
N GLU A 114 36.29 -4.48 -17.99
CA GLU A 114 35.61 -4.23 -16.72
C GLU A 114 34.48 -3.20 -16.92
N VAL A 115 33.26 -3.58 -16.56
CA VAL A 115 32.08 -2.69 -16.62
C VAL A 115 31.53 -2.50 -15.22
N GLN A 116 31.35 -1.24 -14.81
CA GLN A 116 30.66 -0.91 -13.56
C GLN A 116 29.25 -0.41 -13.86
N LEU A 117 28.26 -1.03 -13.24
CA LEU A 117 26.86 -0.64 -13.27
C LEU A 117 26.42 -0.15 -11.89
N HIS A 118 25.47 0.77 -11.88
CA HIS A 118 24.81 1.25 -10.66
C HIS A 118 23.31 1.01 -10.80
N ASP A 119 22.71 0.48 -9.74
CA ASP A 119 21.26 0.29 -9.67
C ASP A 119 20.76 0.52 -8.24
N GLN A 120 19.45 0.74 -8.12
CA GLN A 120 18.79 1.06 -6.86
C GLN A 120 17.57 0.17 -6.70
N LEU A 121 17.40 -0.44 -5.52
CA LEU A 121 16.20 -1.21 -5.20
C LEU A 121 15.58 -0.76 -3.88
N CYS A 122 14.30 -1.05 -3.72
CA CYS A 122 13.58 -0.81 -2.49
C CYS A 122 13.53 -2.05 -1.63
N THR A 123 13.44 -1.87 -0.32
CA THR A 123 13.32 -3.01 0.60
C THR A 123 12.17 -3.93 0.21
N GLY A 124 12.51 -5.20 -0.02
CA GLY A 124 11.59 -6.25 -0.47
C GLY A 124 11.46 -6.42 -1.98
N ASP A 125 12.08 -5.55 -2.78
CA ASP A 125 12.13 -5.67 -4.24
C ASP A 125 13.36 -6.50 -4.68
N THR A 126 13.40 -6.86 -5.95
CA THR A 126 14.46 -7.71 -6.51
C THR A 126 14.98 -7.22 -7.85
N ILE A 127 16.30 -7.24 -8.02
CA ILE A 127 16.97 -7.03 -9.31
C ILE A 127 17.48 -8.38 -9.84
N LEU A 128 17.32 -8.63 -11.13
CA LEU A 128 17.95 -9.77 -11.80
C LEU A 128 19.29 -9.33 -12.41
N PHE A 129 20.40 -9.86 -11.91
CA PHE A 129 21.74 -9.62 -12.43
C PHE A 129 22.34 -10.95 -12.90
N GLY A 130 22.45 -11.13 -14.21
CA GLY A 130 22.80 -12.41 -14.81
C GLY A 130 21.77 -13.49 -14.44
N SER A 131 22.21 -14.55 -13.77
CA SER A 131 21.34 -15.59 -13.19
C SER A 131 21.03 -15.37 -11.70
N GLN A 132 21.56 -14.33 -11.07
CA GLN A 132 21.40 -14.05 -9.65
C GLN A 132 20.23 -13.10 -9.41
N LEU A 133 19.34 -13.48 -8.48
CA LEU A 133 18.35 -12.57 -7.90
C LEU A 133 18.96 -11.83 -6.71
N ILE A 134 19.04 -10.51 -6.81
CA ILE A 134 19.56 -9.62 -5.78
C ILE A 134 18.38 -9.04 -4.99
N THR A 135 18.44 -9.13 -3.67
CA THR A 135 17.37 -8.72 -2.75
C THR A 135 17.82 -7.66 -1.73
N GLY A 136 19.00 -7.07 -1.90
CA GLY A 136 19.56 -6.11 -0.94
C GLY A 136 20.74 -5.35 -1.50
N ALA A 137 21.20 -4.33 -0.76
CA ALA A 137 22.36 -3.55 -1.13
C ALA A 137 23.65 -4.38 -1.13
N GLY A 138 24.55 -4.07 -2.06
CA GLY A 138 25.84 -4.74 -2.14
C GLY A 138 26.60 -4.50 -3.43
N VAL A 139 27.76 -5.14 -3.52
CA VAL A 139 28.56 -5.22 -4.74
C VAL A 139 28.46 -6.64 -5.26
N TYR A 140 27.95 -6.78 -6.49
CA TYR A 140 27.75 -8.06 -7.16
C TYR A 140 28.65 -8.13 -8.38
N VAL A 141 29.26 -9.29 -8.60
CA VAL A 141 30.21 -9.48 -9.69
C VAL A 141 29.77 -10.67 -10.51
N ASP A 142 29.70 -10.48 -11.83
CA ASP A 142 29.48 -11.54 -12.81
C ASP A 142 30.60 -11.50 -13.85
N SER A 143 30.96 -12.67 -14.35
CA SER A 143 32.00 -12.82 -15.38
C SER A 143 31.35 -13.34 -16.66
N LEU A 144 31.45 -12.58 -17.73
CA LEU A 144 31.03 -13.04 -19.05
C LEU A 144 32.19 -13.72 -19.75
N THR A 145 32.03 -15.01 -20.03
CA THR A 145 33.04 -15.79 -20.77
C THR A 145 33.09 -15.35 -22.22
N ALA A 146 34.24 -14.85 -22.67
CA ALA A 146 34.42 -14.42 -24.05
C ALA A 146 34.93 -15.59 -24.91
N ALA A 147 34.50 -15.67 -26.17
CA ALA A 147 34.89 -16.76 -27.07
C ALA A 147 36.41 -16.84 -27.34
N ASN A 148 37.13 -15.76 -27.08
CA ASN A 148 38.59 -15.63 -27.16
C ASN A 148 39.31 -15.83 -25.81
N GLY A 149 38.60 -16.23 -24.74
CA GLY A 149 39.18 -16.60 -23.45
C GLY A 149 39.52 -15.43 -22.52
N CYS A 150 39.44 -14.18 -22.98
CA CYS A 150 39.65 -13.01 -22.13
C CYS A 150 38.31 -12.56 -21.59
N ASP A 151 37.92 -13.18 -20.47
CA ASP A 151 36.63 -12.96 -19.84
C ASP A 151 36.46 -11.51 -19.39
N SER A 152 35.22 -11.02 -19.46
CA SER A 152 34.87 -9.68 -19.01
C SER A 152 34.23 -9.73 -17.63
N ILE A 153 34.54 -8.77 -16.77
CA ILE A 153 33.98 -8.69 -15.41
C ILE A 153 32.97 -7.54 -15.38
N ILE A 154 31.74 -7.84 -14.98
CA ILE A 154 30.70 -6.85 -14.72
C ILE A 154 30.54 -6.74 -13.21
N THR A 155 30.71 -5.54 -12.68
CA THR A 155 30.45 -5.23 -11.27
C THR A 155 29.21 -4.36 -11.18
N LEU A 156 28.18 -4.85 -10.50
CA LEU A 156 26.97 -4.11 -10.18
C LEU A 156 27.02 -3.63 -8.73
N LEU A 157 26.98 -2.31 -8.53
CA LEU A 157 26.74 -1.69 -7.23
C LEU A 157 25.23 -1.47 -7.06
N VAL A 158 24.67 -2.02 -5.99
CA VAL A 158 23.25 -1.85 -5.64
C VAL A 158 23.13 -1.08 -4.33
N GLU A 159 22.37 0.01 -4.36
CA GLU A 159 21.92 0.73 -3.17
C GLU A 159 20.50 0.32 -2.81
N GLU A 160 20.23 0.11 -1.53
CA GLU A 160 18.89 -0.20 -1.02
C GLU A 160 18.31 0.99 -0.27
N TYR A 161 17.08 1.37 -0.63
CA TYR A 161 16.33 2.42 0.04
C TYR A 161 15.11 1.85 0.78
N PRO A 162 14.83 2.31 2.01
CA PRO A 162 13.64 1.89 2.73
C PRO A 162 12.39 2.49 2.05
N LYS A 163 11.30 1.72 2.02
CA LYS A 163 9.97 2.25 1.68
C LYS A 163 9.55 3.24 2.76
N ALA A 164 9.10 4.43 2.38
CA ALA A 164 8.64 5.42 3.33
C ALA A 164 7.24 5.06 3.84
N PHE A 165 7.01 5.19 5.15
CA PHE A 165 5.70 4.93 5.76
C PHE A 165 5.18 6.20 6.41
N THR A 166 3.93 6.57 6.11
CA THR A 166 3.21 7.64 6.79
C THR A 166 1.94 7.09 7.39
N THR A 167 1.67 7.41 8.65
CA THR A 167 0.42 7.05 9.32
C THR A 167 -0.48 8.28 9.44
N LEU A 168 -1.76 8.11 9.13
CA LEU A 168 -2.79 9.12 9.31
C LEU A 168 -3.90 8.55 10.19
N ASP A 169 -4.42 9.37 11.09
CA ASP A 169 -5.62 9.05 11.87
C ASP A 169 -6.73 10.02 11.46
N ALA A 170 -7.92 9.48 11.23
CA ALA A 170 -9.12 10.27 10.92
C ALA A 170 -10.35 9.67 11.58
N SER A 171 -11.35 10.51 11.81
CA SER A 171 -12.67 10.09 12.28
C SER A 171 -13.77 10.72 11.45
N ILE A 172 -14.85 9.96 11.23
CA ILE A 172 -16.08 10.41 10.57
C ILE A 172 -17.29 10.06 11.43
N CYS A 173 -18.40 10.77 11.24
CA CYS A 173 -19.65 10.45 11.90
C CYS A 173 -20.32 9.24 11.22
N GLN A 174 -21.09 8.46 11.97
CA GLN A 174 -21.87 7.36 11.39
C GLN A 174 -22.82 7.88 10.29
N GLY A 175 -22.66 7.35 9.07
CA GLY A 175 -23.41 7.78 7.88
C GLY A 175 -22.65 8.71 6.95
N GLU A 176 -21.50 9.25 7.38
CA GLU A 176 -20.59 10.02 6.53
C GLU A 176 -19.57 9.12 5.80
N TYR A 177 -18.70 9.74 5.01
CA TYR A 177 -17.61 9.07 4.32
C TYR A 177 -16.29 9.84 4.43
N TYR A 178 -15.18 9.11 4.35
CA TYR A 178 -13.84 9.66 4.23
C TYR A 178 -13.28 9.35 2.84
N GLN A 179 -12.74 10.34 2.15
CA GLN A 179 -12.05 10.15 0.86
C GLN A 179 -10.57 9.85 1.12
N PHE A 180 -10.14 8.62 0.84
CA PHE A 180 -8.74 8.20 0.95
C PHE A 180 -8.19 7.84 -0.44
N GLY A 181 -7.46 8.76 -1.06
CA GLY A 181 -7.02 8.63 -2.44
C GLY A 181 -8.23 8.51 -3.38
N THR A 182 -8.32 7.39 -4.11
CA THR A 182 -9.48 7.06 -4.96
C THR A 182 -10.59 6.31 -4.22
N GLN A 183 -10.38 5.91 -2.96
CA GLN A 183 -11.34 5.14 -2.17
C GLN A 183 -12.29 6.04 -1.40
N ILE A 184 -13.57 5.63 -1.33
CA ILE A 184 -14.59 6.20 -0.43
C ILE A 184 -14.80 5.21 0.71
N LEU A 185 -14.53 5.64 1.94
CA LEU A 185 -14.54 4.80 3.12
C LEU A 185 -15.68 5.19 4.07
N VAL A 186 -16.47 4.20 4.49
CA VAL A 186 -17.63 4.39 5.39
C VAL A 186 -17.59 3.48 6.62
N GLN A 187 -16.59 2.60 6.72
CA GLN A 187 -16.42 1.63 7.80
C GLN A 187 -15.11 1.90 8.52
N PRO A 188 -15.06 1.68 9.85
CA PRO A 188 -13.82 1.82 10.59
C PRO A 188 -12.82 0.73 10.15
N GLY A 189 -11.54 1.05 10.17
CA GLY A 189 -10.51 0.10 9.74
C GLY A 189 -9.16 0.75 9.49
N ILE A 190 -8.20 -0.11 9.14
CA ILE A 190 -6.87 0.31 8.69
C ILE A 190 -6.82 0.12 7.18
N TYR A 191 -6.53 1.19 6.46
CA TYR A 191 -6.47 1.25 5.00
C TYR A 191 -5.06 1.62 4.55
N HIS A 192 -4.66 1.10 3.39
CA HIS A 192 -3.34 1.37 2.83
C HIS A 192 -3.47 1.94 1.42
N ASP A 193 -2.66 2.95 1.12
CA ASP A 193 -2.48 3.50 -0.22
C ASP A 193 -0.99 3.60 -0.53
N THR A 194 -0.61 3.32 -1.76
CA THR A 194 0.77 3.37 -2.23
C THR A 194 0.91 4.52 -3.22
N LEU A 195 1.70 5.52 -2.87
CA LEU A 195 2.10 6.56 -3.81
C LEU A 195 3.41 6.16 -4.47
N GLN A 196 3.36 5.92 -5.78
CA GLN A 196 4.56 5.74 -6.60
C GLN A 196 5.26 7.09 -6.76
N THR A 197 6.49 7.18 -6.30
CA THR A 197 7.36 8.31 -6.65
C THR A 197 8.15 7.98 -7.92
N VAL A 198 8.28 8.96 -8.83
CA VAL A 198 8.89 8.78 -10.16
C VAL A 198 10.36 8.33 -10.09
N ASP A 199 11.05 8.59 -8.98
CA ASP A 199 12.49 8.32 -8.81
C ASP A 199 12.84 7.72 -7.42
N GLY A 200 11.90 7.05 -6.74
CA GLY A 200 12.13 6.57 -5.37
C GLY A 200 11.18 5.47 -4.91
N CYS A 201 11.48 4.88 -3.76
CA CYS A 201 10.68 3.79 -3.19
C CYS A 201 9.26 4.20 -2.86
N ASP A 202 8.31 3.35 -3.27
CA ASP A 202 6.88 3.52 -3.03
C ASP A 202 6.63 3.93 -1.57
N SER A 203 5.91 5.03 -1.39
CA SER A 203 5.49 5.47 -0.07
C SER A 203 4.18 4.78 0.28
N ILE A 204 4.15 4.07 1.40
CA ILE A 204 2.93 3.43 1.92
C ILE A 204 2.30 4.39 2.93
N ILE A 205 1.12 4.91 2.59
CA ILE A 205 0.27 5.65 3.52
C ILE A 205 -0.66 4.65 4.19
N THR A 206 -0.67 4.65 5.52
CA THR A 206 -1.58 3.84 6.35
C THR A 206 -2.55 4.77 7.06
N LEU A 207 -3.84 4.65 6.77
CA LEU A 207 -4.91 5.38 7.41
C LEU A 207 -5.60 4.49 8.46
N THR A 208 -5.69 4.97 9.70
CA THR A 208 -6.63 4.45 10.70
C THR A 208 -7.88 5.32 10.66
N LEU A 209 -9.01 4.73 10.26
CA LEU A 209 -10.31 5.40 10.24
C LEU A 209 -11.19 4.92 11.39
N GLU A 210 -11.68 5.85 12.19
CA GLU A 210 -12.72 5.63 13.22
C GLU A 210 -14.08 6.14 12.73
N VAL A 211 -15.16 5.41 13.03
CA VAL A 211 -16.54 5.86 12.77
C VAL A 211 -17.22 6.10 14.10
N LEU A 212 -17.50 7.35 14.41
CA LEU A 212 -18.11 7.78 15.67
C LEU A 212 -19.62 7.49 15.66
N PRO A 213 -20.16 6.79 16.67
CA PRO A 213 -21.59 6.52 16.74
C PRO A 213 -22.39 7.80 16.97
N VAL A 214 -23.64 7.83 16.51
CA VAL A 214 -24.57 8.94 16.77
C VAL A 214 -24.88 9.00 18.27
N PRO A 215 -24.52 10.07 18.99
CA PRO A 215 -24.83 10.18 20.41
C PRO A 215 -26.35 10.30 20.63
N THR A 216 -26.89 9.50 21.56
CA THR A 216 -28.31 9.49 21.92
C THR A 216 -28.55 10.01 23.33
N THR A 217 -29.47 10.95 23.51
CA THR A 217 -29.88 11.44 24.85
C THR A 217 -31.37 11.19 25.08
N GLY A 218 -31.73 10.60 26.21
CA GLY A 218 -33.13 10.36 26.59
C GLY A 218 -33.67 11.37 27.59
N LEU A 219 -34.84 11.93 27.30
CA LEU A 219 -35.62 12.82 28.16
C LEU A 219 -36.91 12.13 28.59
N LYS A 220 -37.40 12.51 29.78
CA LYS A 220 -38.73 12.14 30.25
C LYS A 220 -39.48 13.39 30.67
N ALA A 221 -40.72 13.54 30.21
CA ALA A 221 -41.59 14.63 30.60
C ALA A 221 -43.02 14.12 30.86
N THR A 222 -43.74 14.82 31.73
CA THR A 222 -45.15 14.57 32.01
C THR A 222 -45.93 15.86 31.85
N ILE A 223 -47.03 15.80 31.11
CA ILE A 223 -48.01 16.88 31.01
C ILE A 223 -49.36 16.42 31.55
N CYS A 224 -50.21 17.36 31.92
CA CYS A 224 -51.59 17.07 32.25
C CYS A 224 -52.43 16.91 30.99
N GLU A 225 -53.55 16.20 31.10
CA GLU A 225 -54.55 16.12 30.03
C GLU A 225 -54.95 17.52 29.56
N GLY A 226 -54.98 17.75 28.24
CA GLY A 226 -55.18 19.08 27.65
C GLY A 226 -53.96 20.03 27.70
N GLY A 227 -52.87 19.63 28.36
CA GLY A 227 -51.59 20.33 28.35
C GLY A 227 -50.78 20.11 27.07
N PHE A 228 -49.59 20.72 27.00
CA PHE A 228 -48.68 20.55 25.87
C PHE A 228 -47.20 20.58 26.30
N TYR A 229 -46.34 19.93 25.52
CA TYR A 229 -44.89 19.92 25.70
C TYR A 229 -44.19 20.33 24.39
N PRO A 230 -43.38 21.41 24.37
CA PRO A 230 -42.59 21.77 23.20
C PRO A 230 -41.37 20.84 23.08
N PHE A 231 -41.21 20.18 21.93
CA PHE A 231 -40.09 19.30 21.63
C PHE A 231 -39.56 19.58 20.23
N GLY A 232 -38.37 20.19 20.14
CA GLY A 232 -37.83 20.68 18.87
C GLY A 232 -38.75 21.73 18.25
N ASN A 233 -39.20 21.47 17.02
CA ASN A 233 -40.17 22.30 16.29
C ASN A 233 -41.62 21.84 16.45
N GLU A 234 -41.87 20.78 17.24
CA GLU A 234 -43.21 20.23 17.45
C GLU A 234 -43.79 20.63 18.81
N ILE A 235 -45.12 20.68 18.87
CA ILE A 235 -45.87 20.81 20.12
C ILE A 235 -46.65 19.52 20.34
N LEU A 236 -46.32 18.82 21.42
CA LEU A 236 -46.82 17.48 21.71
C LEU A 236 -47.94 17.55 22.76
N THR A 237 -49.04 16.84 22.52
CA THR A 237 -50.21 16.78 23.43
C THR A 237 -50.62 15.35 23.79
N GLN A 238 -49.98 14.35 23.19
CA GLN A 238 -50.29 12.93 23.39
C GLN A 238 -49.10 12.21 24.03
N ALA A 239 -49.38 11.17 24.80
CA ALA A 239 -48.33 10.34 25.37
C ALA A 239 -47.66 9.52 24.27
N GLY A 240 -46.34 9.36 24.33
CA GLY A 240 -45.60 8.65 23.30
C GLY A 240 -44.09 8.79 23.41
N PHE A 241 -43.40 8.14 22.46
CA PHE A 241 -41.97 8.29 22.26
C PHE A 241 -41.72 9.13 21.02
N TYR A 242 -40.95 10.20 21.19
CA TYR A 242 -40.63 11.18 20.15
C TYR A 242 -39.12 11.25 19.96
N THR A 243 -38.68 11.57 18.75
CA THR A 243 -37.26 11.69 18.41
C THR A 243 -37.02 12.96 17.64
N ASP A 244 -35.99 13.70 18.01
CA ASP A 244 -35.52 14.88 17.29
C ASP A 244 -34.01 14.77 17.07
N THR A 245 -33.53 15.32 15.96
CA THR A 245 -32.11 15.33 15.59
C THR A 245 -31.55 16.72 15.79
N LEU A 246 -30.57 16.85 16.70
CA LEU A 246 -29.84 18.09 16.91
C LEU A 246 -28.47 18.00 16.24
N THR A 247 -28.21 18.89 15.29
CA THR A 247 -26.90 19.01 14.65
C THR A 247 -25.86 19.52 15.64
N ALA A 248 -24.87 18.68 16.00
CA ALA A 248 -23.81 19.09 16.90
C ALA A 248 -22.78 19.98 16.17
N ALA A 249 -22.09 20.85 16.92
CA ALA A 249 -21.10 21.78 16.38
C ALA A 249 -19.89 21.09 15.71
N ASN A 250 -19.69 19.81 15.99
CA ASN A 250 -18.66 18.92 15.44
C ASN A 250 -19.13 18.12 14.21
N GLY A 251 -20.29 18.44 13.63
CA GLY A 251 -20.78 17.83 12.38
C GLY A 251 -21.51 16.49 12.55
N CYS A 252 -21.28 15.76 13.65
CA CYS A 252 -22.08 14.58 13.97
C CYS A 252 -23.43 14.99 14.54
N ASP A 253 -24.52 14.73 13.81
CA ASP A 253 -25.86 14.88 14.36
C ASP A 253 -26.02 14.02 15.63
N SER A 254 -26.77 14.52 16.59
CA SER A 254 -27.15 13.81 17.82
C SER A 254 -28.65 13.53 17.79
N ILE A 255 -29.08 12.41 18.37
CA ILE A 255 -30.50 12.06 18.48
C ILE A 255 -30.95 12.30 19.92
N VAL A 256 -31.97 13.14 20.09
CA VAL A 256 -32.68 13.28 21.36
C VAL A 256 -33.96 12.47 21.28
N THR A 257 -34.19 11.61 22.27
CA THR A 257 -35.44 10.87 22.42
C THR A 257 -36.20 11.40 23.62
N LEU A 258 -37.53 11.50 23.52
CA LEU A 258 -38.42 11.95 24.58
C LEU A 258 -39.49 10.88 24.84
N GLU A 259 -39.63 10.45 26.08
CA GLU A 259 -40.81 9.77 26.59
C GLU A 259 -41.75 10.80 27.22
N LEU A 260 -42.88 11.07 26.56
CA LEU A 260 -43.91 11.97 27.05
C LEU A 260 -45.06 11.16 27.67
N LEU A 261 -45.38 11.47 28.93
CA LEU A 261 -46.54 10.92 29.63
C LEU A 261 -47.64 11.98 29.74
N VAL A 262 -48.89 11.58 29.57
CA VAL A 262 -50.06 12.43 29.79
C VAL A 262 -50.81 11.91 31.01
N GLN A 263 -50.89 12.73 32.05
CA GLN A 263 -51.56 12.39 33.30
C GLN A 263 -53.01 12.91 33.28
N PRO A 264 -54.01 12.04 33.48
CA PRO A 264 -55.41 12.46 33.50
C PRO A 264 -55.71 13.29 34.75
N PHE A 265 -56.79 14.08 34.69
CA PHE A 265 -57.33 14.75 35.87
C PHE A 265 -57.88 13.71 36.86
N LEU A 266 -57.72 13.98 38.16
CA LEU A 266 -58.35 13.14 39.19
C LEU A 266 -59.82 13.53 39.31
N THR A 267 -60.74 12.56 39.26
CA THR A 267 -62.17 12.81 39.42
C THR A 267 -62.73 12.18 40.69
N GLU A 268 -63.50 12.93 41.47
CA GLU A 268 -64.21 12.44 42.65
C GLU A 268 -65.73 12.66 42.52
N GLN A 269 -66.52 11.72 43.03
CA GLN A 269 -67.99 11.76 42.99
C GLN A 269 -68.53 11.75 44.42
N LEU A 270 -69.25 12.79 44.79
CA LEU A 270 -69.86 12.95 46.11
C LEU A 270 -71.40 12.93 45.99
N SER A 271 -72.07 12.25 46.90
CA SER A 271 -73.53 12.28 47.01
C SER A 271 -73.92 12.70 48.41
N VAL A 272 -74.65 13.81 48.52
CA VAL A 272 -75.09 14.39 49.80
C VAL A 272 -76.59 14.60 49.75
N ALA A 273 -77.26 14.30 50.86
CA ALA A 273 -78.67 14.62 51.07
C ALA A 273 -78.80 15.63 52.20
N ILE A 274 -79.53 16.72 51.97
CA ILE A 274 -79.88 17.74 52.97
C ILE A 274 -81.40 17.79 53.16
N CYS A 275 -81.89 18.25 54.30
CA CYS A 275 -83.32 18.48 54.50
C CYS A 275 -83.76 19.77 53.80
N GLU A 276 -85.05 19.86 53.45
CA GLU A 276 -85.62 21.12 52.94
C GLU A 276 -85.41 22.27 53.93
N GLY A 277 -84.74 23.35 53.48
CA GLY A 277 -84.38 24.51 54.30
C GLY A 277 -82.94 24.52 54.81
N ASP A 278 -82.23 23.38 54.75
CA ASP A 278 -80.80 23.30 55.05
C ASP A 278 -79.94 23.75 53.86
N SER A 279 -78.64 23.86 54.09
CA SER A 279 -77.66 24.18 53.05
C SER A 279 -76.40 23.33 53.16
N TYR A 280 -75.79 23.02 52.02
CA TYR A 280 -74.50 22.35 51.92
C TYR A 280 -73.44 23.32 51.37
N ASP A 281 -72.29 23.44 52.05
CA ASP A 281 -71.16 24.22 51.54
C ASP A 281 -70.28 23.33 50.64
N PHE A 282 -70.31 23.62 49.34
CA PHE A 282 -69.47 22.98 48.34
C PHE A 282 -68.33 23.93 47.96
N ASN A 283 -67.18 23.76 48.63
CA ASN A 283 -65.95 24.55 48.42
C ASN A 283 -66.15 26.08 48.39
N GLY A 284 -66.96 26.60 49.32
CA GLY A 284 -67.26 28.02 49.45
C GLY A 284 -68.53 28.46 48.72
N GLN A 285 -69.17 27.56 47.96
CA GLN A 285 -70.49 27.80 47.38
C GLN A 285 -71.58 27.15 48.25
N LEU A 286 -72.46 27.96 48.82
CA LEU A 286 -73.60 27.49 49.61
C LEU A 286 -74.75 27.03 48.69
N LEU A 287 -75.12 25.76 48.78
CA LEU A 287 -76.12 25.10 47.94
C LEU A 287 -77.37 24.70 48.75
N MET A 288 -78.55 25.00 48.23
CA MET A 288 -79.85 24.70 48.87
C MET A 288 -80.82 23.95 47.94
N GLN A 289 -80.45 23.75 46.67
CA GLN A 289 -81.31 23.12 45.67
C GLN A 289 -80.70 21.81 45.21
N ALA A 290 -81.56 20.80 45.03
CA ALA A 290 -81.14 19.52 44.47
C ALA A 290 -80.58 19.70 43.05
N GLY A 291 -79.51 19.00 42.73
CA GLY A 291 -78.85 19.14 41.44
C GLY A 291 -77.46 18.51 41.38
N GLN A 292 -76.87 18.58 40.19
CA GLN A 292 -75.48 18.21 39.97
C GLN A 292 -74.61 19.46 39.89
N TYR A 293 -73.55 19.48 40.69
CA TYR A 293 -72.60 20.58 40.78
C TYR A 293 -71.20 20.05 40.48
N THR A 294 -70.34 20.90 39.91
CA THR A 294 -68.95 20.56 39.61
C THR A 294 -68.04 21.66 40.12
N ASP A 295 -66.89 21.27 40.67
CA ASP A 295 -65.84 22.20 41.05
C ASP A 295 -64.47 21.65 40.60
N THR A 296 -63.56 22.55 40.26
CA THR A 296 -62.20 22.20 39.82
C THR A 296 -61.20 22.68 40.87
N LEU A 297 -60.49 21.73 41.47
CA LEU A 297 -59.46 21.98 42.45
C LEU A 297 -58.10 22.08 41.75
N THR A 298 -57.52 23.29 41.77
CA THR A 298 -56.20 23.54 41.17
C THR A 298 -55.08 22.98 42.05
N ALA A 299 -54.25 22.11 41.50
CA ALA A 299 -53.10 21.58 42.23
C ALA A 299 -51.89 22.53 42.15
N HIS A 300 -51.20 22.77 43.27
CA HIS A 300 -49.99 23.62 43.29
C HIS A 300 -48.80 22.98 42.55
N SER A 301 -48.80 21.66 42.34
CA SER A 301 -47.70 20.91 41.72
C SER A 301 -48.19 19.59 41.11
N GLY A 302 -49.18 19.64 40.22
CA GLY A 302 -49.75 18.45 39.60
C GLY A 302 -50.91 18.80 38.67
N CYS A 303 -51.62 17.78 38.19
CA CYS A 303 -52.83 17.99 37.41
C CYS A 303 -54.00 18.32 38.30
N ASP A 304 -54.87 19.20 37.80
CA ASP A 304 -56.08 19.61 38.50
C ASP A 304 -57.00 18.41 38.76
N SER A 305 -57.85 18.55 39.76
CA SER A 305 -58.87 17.55 40.10
C SER A 305 -60.25 18.13 39.87
N ILE A 306 -61.21 17.29 39.48
CA ILE A 306 -62.60 17.69 39.25
C ILE A 306 -63.49 16.93 40.23
N VAL A 307 -64.22 17.65 41.07
CA VAL A 307 -65.19 17.08 42.01
C VAL A 307 -66.60 17.28 41.49
N PHE A 308 -67.37 16.20 41.41
CA PHE A 308 -68.78 16.20 41.05
C PHE A 308 -69.61 15.93 42.31
N LEU A 309 -70.56 16.81 42.60
CA LEU A 309 -71.51 16.66 43.71
C LEU A 309 -72.91 16.42 43.14
N ASN A 310 -73.56 15.33 43.58
CA ASN A 310 -74.99 15.13 43.46
C ASN A 310 -75.66 15.47 44.79
N LEU A 311 -76.38 16.60 44.82
CA LEU A 311 -77.11 17.07 46.00
C LEU A 311 -78.58 16.68 45.89
N GLU A 312 -79.09 15.95 46.88
CA GLU A 312 -80.50 15.64 47.05
C GLU A 312 -81.09 16.50 48.17
N VAL A 313 -82.30 17.02 47.98
CA VAL A 313 -83.05 17.74 49.02
C VAL A 313 -84.23 16.86 49.43
N LEU A 314 -84.18 16.34 50.64
CA LEU A 314 -85.20 15.47 51.19
C LEU A 314 -86.40 16.29 51.67
N PRO A 315 -87.63 15.95 51.25
CA PRO A 315 -88.82 16.63 51.71
C PRO A 315 -89.05 16.37 53.20
N PRO A 316 -89.78 17.26 53.91
CA PRO A 316 -90.14 17.05 55.30
C PRO A 316 -90.93 15.75 55.45
N VAL A 317 -90.57 14.95 56.46
CA VAL A 317 -91.26 13.70 56.75
C VAL A 317 -92.62 14.01 57.40
N SER A 318 -93.71 13.74 56.67
CA SER A 318 -95.05 13.82 57.24
C SER A 318 -95.55 12.45 57.70
N THR A 319 -96.06 12.35 58.92
CA THR A 319 -96.75 11.14 59.42
C THR A 319 -98.24 11.40 59.55
N ALA A 320 -99.06 10.53 58.94
CA ALA A 320 -100.51 10.64 59.03
C ALA A 320 -101.02 9.77 60.19
N LEU A 321 -101.61 10.41 61.20
CA LEU A 321 -102.23 9.72 62.32
C LEU A 321 -103.75 9.75 62.18
N LYS A 322 -104.38 8.56 62.16
CA LYS A 322 -105.85 8.45 62.18
C LYS A 322 -106.31 8.15 63.60
N VAL A 323 -107.08 9.07 64.18
CA VAL A 323 -107.65 8.95 65.52
C VAL A 323 -109.16 8.97 65.44
N THR A 324 -109.81 8.19 66.29
CA THR A 324 -111.27 8.20 66.48
C THR A 324 -111.58 8.55 67.92
N ILE A 325 -112.43 9.56 68.14
CA ILE A 325 -112.95 9.93 69.46
C ILE A 325 -114.44 9.58 69.54
N CYS A 326 -114.91 9.18 70.71
CA CYS A 326 -116.34 8.94 70.96
C CYS A 326 -117.11 10.26 71.08
N GLU A 327 -118.44 10.20 71.02
CA GLU A 327 -119.30 11.38 71.24
C GLU A 327 -119.02 12.02 72.62
N GLY A 328 -118.67 13.30 72.64
CA GLY A 328 -118.23 14.04 73.83
C GLY A 328 -116.77 13.80 74.25
N GLY A 329 -116.01 12.96 73.53
CA GLY A 329 -114.60 12.72 73.75
C GLY A 329 -113.68 13.82 73.19
N PHE A 330 -112.39 13.76 73.51
CA PHE A 330 -111.37 14.66 72.99
C PHE A 330 -110.07 13.92 72.69
N TYR A 331 -109.25 14.47 71.80
CA TYR A 331 -107.90 13.96 71.50
C TYR A 331 -106.85 15.08 71.62
N PRO A 332 -105.82 14.94 72.47
CA PRO A 332 -104.70 15.88 72.49
C PRO A 332 -103.83 15.67 71.23
N PHE A 333 -103.67 16.72 70.43
CA PHE A 333 -102.84 16.73 69.23
C PHE A 333 -101.90 17.95 69.29
N GLY A 334 -100.60 17.70 69.53
CA GLY A 334 -99.64 18.77 69.78
C GLY A 334 -100.02 19.58 71.03
N ASN A 335 -100.14 20.89 70.85
CA ASN A 335 -100.60 21.84 71.87
C ASN A 335 -102.12 22.09 71.87
N GLU A 336 -102.88 21.41 71.00
CA GLU A 336 -104.33 21.59 70.84
C GLU A 336 -105.12 20.39 71.37
N ILE A 337 -106.39 20.63 71.72
CA ILE A 337 -107.35 19.59 72.08
C ILE A 337 -108.45 19.53 71.02
N LEU A 338 -108.51 18.40 70.30
CA LEU A 338 -109.44 18.18 69.20
C LEU A 338 -110.75 17.56 69.71
N THR A 339 -111.88 18.21 69.42
CA THR A 339 -113.24 17.74 69.80
C THR A 339 -114.19 17.59 68.61
N GLN A 340 -113.75 17.97 67.40
CA GLN A 340 -114.54 17.90 66.18
C GLN A 340 -113.82 17.05 65.12
N ALA A 341 -114.59 16.48 64.20
CA ALA A 341 -114.02 15.76 63.06
C ALA A 341 -113.39 16.76 62.07
N GLY A 342 -112.17 16.48 61.63
CA GLY A 342 -111.44 17.35 60.71
C GLY A 342 -110.08 16.79 60.34
N PHE A 343 -109.41 17.47 59.41
CA PHE A 343 -107.99 17.27 59.15
C PHE A 343 -107.20 18.31 59.93
N TYR A 344 -106.27 17.84 60.75
CA TYR A 344 -105.41 18.69 61.57
C TYR A 344 -103.95 18.37 61.23
N SER A 345 -103.11 19.40 61.18
CA SER A 345 -101.68 19.28 60.89
C SER A 345 -100.88 20.00 61.98
N ASP A 346 -99.84 19.35 62.48
CA ASP A 346 -98.87 19.94 63.40
C ASP A 346 -97.46 19.68 62.87
N THR A 347 -96.56 20.63 63.07
CA THR A 347 -95.16 20.53 62.66
C THR A 347 -94.33 20.31 63.92
N LEU A 348 -93.81 19.09 64.06
CA LEU A 348 -92.83 18.77 65.10
C LEU A 348 -91.48 19.33 64.66
N THR A 349 -91.11 20.51 65.17
CA THR A 349 -89.79 21.13 64.96
C THR A 349 -88.72 20.51 65.84
#